data_AF-A0A9X3XAP4-F1
#
_entry.id   AF-A0A9X3XAP4-F1
#
_cell.length_a   1.000
_cell.length_b   1.000
_cell.length_c   1.000
_cell.angle_alpha   90.00
_cell.angle_beta   90.00
_cell.angle_gamma   90.00
#
_symmetry.space_group_name_H-M   'P 1'
#
loop_
_entity.id
_entity.type
_entity.pdbx_description
1 polymer ?
#
loop_
_entity_poly.entity_id
_entity_poly.type
_entity_poly.pdbx_seq_one_letter_code
_entity_poly.pdbx_strand_id
1 'polypeptide(L)'
;MLRRLLFPIAGIGLSLFTIACGGGAQTTPPQTAADADASTDAGSDRPTTRAKRTPTDPDLGRDKENPVPRCGPVDSYAFISEYTCKDGSQPLGADPEKGRQARSGNVGANHTGHIIDRYVVECPDGEVEVFVDMYGCPAAERKLEAMRDTENPFGPPGESLPRPRLLAIATVFKKMSEAPLSEASREHISNAVAWASASPDIEVTLCPWFRDYIDGPNPKSHSPVATILLAYTILGVAAHQIENPRADPIATQVVGLRTAVRVYRELRDDGAFRRVPILEQLDKVEADGKLADWFTKNASCGP
;
A
#
# COMPACT_ATOMS: atom_id res chain seq x y z
N MET A 1 -10.39 -36.20 -6.80
CA MET A 1 -9.55 -35.72 -5.67
C MET A 1 -9.77 -34.21 -5.54
N LEU A 2 -10.78 -33.78 -4.79
CA LEU A 2 -11.12 -32.36 -4.58
C LEU A 2 -10.69 -32.00 -3.15
N ARG A 3 -9.59 -31.26 -3.00
CA ARG A 3 -9.12 -30.77 -1.69
C ARG A 3 -9.97 -29.57 -1.29
N ARG A 4 -10.77 -29.74 -0.24
CA ARG A 4 -11.43 -28.66 0.50
C ARG A 4 -10.36 -27.74 1.09
N LEU A 5 -10.20 -26.55 0.52
CA LEU A 5 -9.49 -25.44 1.17
C LEU A 5 -10.51 -24.65 1.99
N LEU A 6 -10.68 -25.06 3.24
CA LEU A 6 -11.33 -24.25 4.27
C LEU A 6 -10.23 -23.36 4.86
N PHE A 7 -10.19 -22.08 4.49
CA PHE A 7 -9.40 -21.08 5.20
C PHE A 7 -10.27 -20.38 6.25
N PRO A 8 -9.74 -20.11 7.45
CA PRO A 8 -10.43 -19.31 8.45
C PRO A 8 -10.40 -17.85 8.01
N ILE A 9 -11.54 -17.31 7.56
CA ILE A 9 -11.75 -15.87 7.50
C ILE A 9 -11.83 -15.41 8.96
N ALA A 10 -10.73 -14.87 9.48
CA ALA A 10 -10.75 -14.18 10.76
C ALA A 10 -11.77 -13.04 10.66
N GLY A 11 -12.71 -13.00 11.61
CA GLY A 11 -13.81 -12.04 11.62
C GLY A 11 -13.30 -10.62 11.66
N ILE A 12 -13.33 -9.94 10.51
CA ILE A 12 -13.20 -8.50 10.41
C ILE A 12 -14.52 -7.94 10.94
N GLY A 13 -14.52 -7.49 12.19
CA GLY A 13 -15.59 -6.68 12.76
C GLY A 13 -15.62 -5.34 12.03
N LEU A 14 -16.39 -5.26 10.96
CA LEU A 14 -16.64 -4.02 10.23
C LEU A 14 -17.58 -3.14 11.08
N SER A 15 -17.02 -2.37 12.01
CA SER A 15 -17.75 -1.33 12.73
C SER A 15 -18.01 -0.17 11.77
N LEU A 16 -19.19 -0.14 11.16
CA LEU A 16 -19.70 1.02 10.44
C LEU A 16 -19.91 2.17 11.44
N PHE A 17 -18.96 3.10 11.49
CA PHE A 17 -19.18 4.41 12.09
C PHE A 17 -19.81 5.32 11.05
N THR A 18 -21.01 5.83 11.33
CA THR A 18 -21.61 6.96 10.61
C THR A 18 -20.76 8.21 10.88
N ILE A 19 -19.91 8.58 9.94
CA ILE A 19 -19.13 9.82 9.99
C ILE A 19 -19.92 10.90 9.27
N ALA A 20 -20.38 11.91 10.01
CA ALA A 20 -20.91 13.15 9.45
C ALA A 20 -19.73 14.12 9.24
N CYS A 21 -19.36 14.42 7.99
CA CYS A 21 -18.33 15.40 7.67
C CYS A 21 -18.92 16.62 6.96
N GLY A 22 -18.88 17.76 7.65
CA GLY A 22 -19.11 19.09 7.09
C GLY A 22 -17.88 19.58 6.32
N GLY A 23 -18.13 20.18 5.16
CA GLY A 23 -17.11 20.64 4.23
C GLY A 23 -16.40 21.94 4.62
N GLY A 24 -15.18 22.09 4.11
CA GLY A 24 -14.43 23.33 4.08
C GLY A 24 -13.43 23.29 2.93
N ALA A 25 -13.74 24.00 1.84
CA ALA A 25 -12.86 24.13 0.68
C ALA A 25 -11.71 25.11 0.98
N GLN A 26 -10.48 24.75 0.65
CA GLN A 26 -9.37 25.70 0.53
C GLN A 26 -8.81 25.65 -0.89
N THR A 27 -8.77 26.84 -1.50
CA THR A 27 -8.20 27.14 -2.81
C THR A 27 -6.73 27.53 -2.66
N THR A 28 -5.82 26.89 -3.39
CA THR A 28 -4.41 27.28 -3.50
C THR A 28 -4.09 27.74 -4.94
N PRO A 29 -3.33 28.83 -5.14
CA PRO A 29 -2.99 29.35 -6.47
C PRO A 29 -1.77 28.63 -7.10
N PRO A 30 -1.55 28.79 -8.42
CA PRO A 30 -0.61 27.98 -9.20
C PRO A 30 0.85 28.45 -9.08
N GLN A 31 1.78 27.49 -8.97
CA GLN A 31 3.22 27.70 -9.09
C GLN A 31 3.69 27.48 -10.53
N THR A 32 4.52 28.44 -10.98
CA THR A 32 5.18 28.55 -12.27
C THR A 32 6.34 27.54 -12.39
N ALA A 33 6.39 26.79 -13.50
CA ALA A 33 7.52 25.95 -13.85
C ALA A 33 8.42 26.66 -14.88
N ALA A 34 9.72 26.70 -14.61
CA ALA A 34 10.76 27.08 -15.56
C ALA A 34 11.84 25.98 -15.58
N ASP A 35 12.10 25.51 -16.81
CA ASP A 35 13.36 25.03 -17.40
C ASP A 35 14.25 24.02 -16.66
N ALA A 36 14.50 22.86 -17.29
CA ALA A 36 15.64 22.70 -18.21
C ALA A 36 15.98 21.21 -18.43
N ASP A 37 15.70 20.73 -19.65
CA ASP A 37 16.33 19.54 -20.25
C ASP A 37 17.73 19.90 -20.74
N ALA A 38 18.75 19.11 -20.38
CA ALA A 38 19.89 18.80 -21.23
C ALA A 38 20.79 17.73 -20.59
N SER A 39 20.52 16.48 -20.95
CA SER A 39 21.42 15.34 -20.81
C SER A 39 22.47 15.37 -21.93
N THR A 40 23.76 15.40 -21.57
CA THR A 40 24.85 14.86 -22.41
C THR A 40 25.89 14.23 -21.50
N ASP A 41 25.93 12.89 -21.51
CA ASP A 41 26.89 12.05 -20.79
C ASP A 41 27.74 11.32 -21.84
N ALA A 42 28.98 11.75 -22.00
CA ALA A 42 30.02 11.08 -22.79
C ALA A 42 31.39 11.57 -22.30
N GLY A 43 32.07 10.76 -21.49
CA GLY A 43 33.39 11.13 -21.00
C GLY A 43 33.96 10.17 -19.95
N SER A 44 34.31 8.97 -20.41
CA SER A 44 35.21 8.07 -19.68
C SER A 44 36.58 8.73 -19.52
N ASP A 45 36.84 9.32 -18.36
CA ASP A 45 38.20 9.60 -17.87
C ASP A 45 38.29 9.24 -16.40
N ARG A 46 39.24 8.37 -16.07
CA ARG A 46 39.45 7.78 -14.75
C ARG A 46 40.62 8.53 -14.10
N PRO A 47 40.40 9.43 -13.13
CA PRO A 47 41.50 10.05 -12.39
C PRO A 47 41.86 9.15 -11.21
N THR A 48 43.02 8.48 -11.28
CA THR A 48 43.63 7.78 -10.14
C THR A 48 44.37 8.76 -9.22
N THR A 49 43.70 9.81 -8.77
CA THR A 49 44.15 10.60 -7.63
C THR A 49 43.52 10.00 -6.37
N ARG A 50 44.34 9.29 -5.58
CA ARG A 50 43.99 8.79 -4.25
C ARG A 50 43.71 10.03 -3.38
N ALA A 51 42.47 10.51 -3.41
CA ALA A 51 42.02 11.61 -2.57
C ALA A 51 42.43 11.28 -1.13
N LYS A 52 43.08 12.24 -0.48
CA LYS A 52 43.50 12.13 0.93
C LYS A 52 42.23 11.98 1.76
N ARG A 53 41.87 10.72 2.08
CA ARG A 53 40.64 10.39 2.78
C ARG A 53 40.69 10.98 4.18
N THR A 54 39.72 11.81 4.50
CA THR A 54 39.50 12.32 5.85
C THR A 54 39.15 11.14 6.76
N PRO A 55 39.79 10.99 7.93
CA PRO A 55 39.39 9.99 8.92
C PRO A 55 37.90 10.11 9.24
N THR A 56 37.23 8.97 9.39
CA THR A 56 35.84 8.95 9.87
C THR A 56 35.80 9.48 11.30
N ASP A 57 34.85 10.37 11.58
CA ASP A 57 34.59 10.86 12.94
C ASP A 57 34.29 9.65 13.86
N PRO A 58 35.08 9.39 14.91
CA PRO A 58 34.89 8.25 15.80
C PRO A 58 33.56 8.27 16.56
N ASP A 59 32.90 9.44 16.67
CA ASP A 59 31.62 9.59 17.35
C ASP A 59 30.41 9.43 16.40
N LEU A 60 30.65 9.19 15.11
CA LEU A 60 29.59 9.00 14.11
C LEU A 60 28.83 7.68 14.35
N GLY A 61 27.49 7.76 14.37
CA GLY A 61 26.62 6.58 14.50
C GLY A 61 26.60 5.98 15.90
N ARG A 62 26.86 6.78 16.93
CA ARG A 62 26.84 6.35 18.33
C ARG A 62 25.45 6.24 18.96
N ASP A 63 24.43 6.70 18.25
CA ASP A 63 23.05 6.74 18.71
C ASP A 63 22.16 5.98 17.72
N LYS A 64 21.34 5.07 18.24
CA LYS A 64 20.35 4.33 17.45
C LYS A 64 19.36 5.29 16.77
N GLU A 65 18.98 6.37 17.44
CA GLU A 65 18.02 7.33 16.88
C GLU A 65 18.66 8.23 15.82
N ASN A 66 19.99 8.37 15.82
CA ASN A 66 20.74 9.13 14.83
C ASN A 66 21.85 8.25 14.20
N PRO A 67 21.46 7.18 13.48
CA PRO A 67 22.41 6.22 12.92
C PRO A 67 23.13 6.82 11.70
N VAL A 68 24.19 6.15 11.24
CA VAL A 68 24.86 6.55 9.99
C VAL A 68 24.05 6.12 8.78
N PRO A 69 23.58 7.04 7.92
CA PRO A 69 22.83 6.68 6.73
C PRO A 69 23.76 6.06 5.67
N ARG A 70 23.33 4.94 5.09
CA ARG A 70 24.05 4.17 4.07
C ARG A 70 23.12 3.67 2.97
N CYS A 71 23.71 3.31 1.84
CA CYS A 71 22.99 2.81 0.67
C CYS A 71 23.02 1.27 0.58
N GLY A 72 22.47 0.60 1.59
CA GLY A 72 22.36 -0.86 1.63
C GLY A 72 23.61 -1.59 2.18
N PRO A 73 23.58 -2.94 2.18
CA PRO A 73 24.56 -3.77 2.90
C PRO A 73 25.99 -3.59 2.49
N VAL A 74 26.25 -3.54 1.19
CA VAL A 74 27.62 -3.45 0.69
C VAL A 74 28.27 -2.13 1.11
N ASP A 75 27.52 -1.02 1.05
CA ASP A 75 27.99 0.29 1.51
C ASP A 75 28.20 0.33 3.03
N SER A 76 27.26 -0.25 3.80
CA SER A 76 27.39 -0.36 5.27
C SER A 76 28.65 -1.15 5.68
N TYR A 77 28.94 -2.27 5.03
CA TYR A 77 30.11 -3.10 5.36
C TYR A 77 31.42 -2.38 5.03
N ALA A 78 31.48 -1.73 3.86
CA ALA A 78 32.63 -0.92 3.49
C ALA A 78 32.86 0.22 4.49
N PHE A 79 31.80 0.95 4.86
CA PHE A 79 31.87 2.00 5.87
C PHE A 79 32.40 1.49 7.22
N ILE A 80 31.83 0.41 7.76
CA ILE A 80 32.24 -0.14 9.05
C ILE A 80 33.69 -0.63 9.00
N SER A 81 34.12 -1.24 7.89
CA SER A 81 35.50 -1.71 7.75
C SER A 81 36.55 -0.59 7.80
N GLU A 82 36.16 0.64 7.46
CA GLU A 82 37.01 1.84 7.49
C GLU A 82 36.93 2.59 8.84
N TYR A 83 36.16 2.10 9.81
CA TYR A 83 36.02 2.71 11.13
C TYR A 83 37.38 2.89 11.80
N THR A 84 37.62 4.09 12.32
CA THR A 84 38.87 4.48 12.96
C THR A 84 38.61 4.78 14.43
N CYS A 85 39.33 4.09 15.31
CA CYS A 85 39.24 4.29 16.76
C CYS A 85 39.84 5.65 17.17
N LYS A 86 39.61 6.07 18.41
CA LYS A 86 40.10 7.36 18.94
C LYS A 86 41.63 7.50 18.88
N ASP A 87 42.35 6.40 19.00
CA ASP A 87 43.82 6.33 18.88
C ASP A 87 44.33 6.33 17.43
N GLY A 88 43.43 6.34 16.45
CA GLY A 88 43.75 6.28 15.02
C GLY A 88 43.90 4.88 14.45
N SER A 89 43.74 3.83 15.26
CA SER A 89 43.79 2.44 14.77
C SER A 89 42.57 2.08 13.92
N GLN A 90 42.74 1.12 13.00
CA GLN A 90 41.68 0.57 12.15
C GLN A 90 41.60 -0.94 12.33
N PRO A 91 40.85 -1.43 13.34
CA PRO A 91 40.82 -2.86 13.71
C PRO A 91 40.40 -3.78 12.56
N LEU A 92 39.51 -3.29 11.70
CA LEU A 92 38.95 -4.03 10.58
C LEU A 92 39.76 -3.87 9.29
N GLY A 93 40.79 -3.01 9.28
CA GLY A 93 41.76 -2.91 8.20
C GLY A 93 41.18 -2.57 6.82
N ALA A 94 40.06 -1.84 6.75
CA ALA A 94 39.35 -1.54 5.50
C ALA A 94 38.94 -2.78 4.69
N ASP A 95 38.72 -3.91 5.36
CA ASP A 95 38.22 -5.15 4.77
C ASP A 95 36.69 -5.27 4.94
N PRO A 96 35.89 -5.12 3.86
CA PRO A 96 34.43 -5.18 3.95
C PRO A 96 33.91 -6.51 4.52
N GLU A 97 34.64 -7.61 4.35
CA GLU A 97 34.23 -8.90 4.92
C GLU A 97 34.32 -8.87 6.45
N LYS A 98 35.35 -8.25 7.02
CA LYS A 98 35.43 -7.99 8.47
C LYS A 98 34.36 -6.99 8.92
N GLY A 99 34.07 -5.97 8.09
CA GLY A 99 32.94 -5.05 8.33
C GLY A 99 31.59 -5.77 8.43
N ARG A 100 31.36 -6.77 7.56
CA ARG A 100 30.18 -7.64 7.61
C ARG A 100 30.15 -8.48 8.88
N GLN A 101 31.28 -9.09 9.26
CA GLN A 101 31.40 -9.92 10.47
C GLN A 101 31.20 -9.14 11.77
N ALA A 102 31.50 -7.84 11.77
CA ALA A 102 31.25 -6.94 12.91
C ALA A 102 29.75 -6.67 13.15
N ARG A 103 28.85 -7.07 12.24
CA ARG A 103 27.40 -6.90 12.43
C ARG A 103 26.89 -7.83 13.53
N SER A 104 26.42 -7.25 14.62
CA SER A 104 25.85 -7.98 15.78
C SER A 104 24.36 -8.30 15.63
N GLY A 105 23.68 -7.67 14.66
CA GLY A 105 22.25 -7.86 14.38
C GLY A 105 21.54 -6.54 14.10
N ASN A 106 20.21 -6.55 14.17
CA ASN A 106 19.38 -5.34 14.14
C ASN A 106 18.82 -5.02 15.54
N VAL A 107 18.59 -3.75 15.82
CA VAL A 107 18.08 -3.24 17.11
C VAL A 107 16.68 -2.62 16.98
N GLY A 108 15.94 -3.07 15.97
CA GLY A 108 14.61 -2.57 15.63
C GLY A 108 14.60 -1.22 14.90
N ALA A 109 13.40 -0.67 14.72
CA ALA A 109 13.21 0.59 14.04
C ALA A 109 13.67 1.81 14.88
N ASN A 110 14.13 2.86 14.23
CA ASN A 110 14.28 4.22 14.79
C ASN A 110 13.00 5.06 14.54
N HIS A 111 13.05 6.35 14.86
CA HIS A 111 11.95 7.29 14.62
C HIS A 111 11.52 7.46 13.14
N THR A 112 12.36 7.10 12.16
CA THR A 112 11.97 7.11 10.72
C THR A 112 11.30 5.81 10.29
N GLY A 113 11.21 4.81 11.18
CA GLY A 113 10.68 3.48 10.87
C GLY A 113 11.70 2.54 10.20
N HIS A 114 12.93 3.00 9.96
CA HIS A 114 13.98 2.19 9.36
C HIS A 114 14.56 1.21 10.38
N ILE A 115 14.75 -0.05 9.99
CA ILE A 115 15.42 -1.05 10.84
C ILE A 115 16.90 -0.73 10.90
N ILE A 116 17.40 -0.53 12.12
CA ILE A 116 18.79 -0.13 12.37
C ILE A 116 19.65 -1.32 12.69
N ASP A 117 20.79 -1.41 12.01
CA ASP A 117 21.81 -2.41 12.30
C ASP A 117 22.80 -1.93 13.34
N ARG A 118 23.17 -2.83 14.24
CA ARG A 118 24.22 -2.59 15.26
C ARG A 118 25.47 -3.37 14.87
N TYR A 119 26.56 -2.64 14.75
CA TYR A 119 27.90 -3.18 14.56
C TYR A 119 28.71 -3.00 15.86
N VAL A 120 29.58 -3.95 16.16
CA VAL A 120 30.51 -3.89 17.29
C VAL A 120 31.92 -3.95 16.74
N VAL A 121 32.70 -2.90 16.99
CA VAL A 121 34.11 -2.80 16.58
C VAL A 121 35.00 -2.88 17.82
N GLU A 122 35.98 -3.78 17.81
CA GLU A 122 36.94 -3.94 18.90
C GLU A 122 38.05 -2.88 18.80
N CYS A 123 37.92 -1.77 19.53
CA CYS A 123 38.97 -0.76 19.65
C CYS A 123 39.90 -1.06 20.84
N PRO A 124 41.14 -0.53 20.86
CA PRO A 124 42.06 -0.71 21.99
C PRO A 124 41.52 -0.26 23.35
N ASP A 125 40.67 0.78 23.36
CA ASP A 125 40.03 1.30 24.56
C ASP A 125 38.75 0.54 24.98
N GLY A 126 38.31 -0.43 24.17
CA GLY A 126 37.11 -1.24 24.42
C GLY A 126 36.24 -1.42 23.19
N GLU A 127 35.18 -2.20 23.36
CA GLU A 127 34.17 -2.39 22.31
C GLU A 127 33.41 -1.10 22.03
N VAL A 128 33.13 -0.91 20.74
CA VAL A 128 32.53 0.29 20.22
C VAL A 128 31.30 -0.08 19.39
N GLU A 129 30.15 0.43 19.78
CA GLU A 129 28.91 0.27 19.02
C GLU A 129 28.78 1.33 17.92
N VAL A 130 28.38 0.89 16.74
CA VAL A 130 28.06 1.76 15.61
C VAL A 130 26.71 1.35 15.04
N PHE A 131 25.77 2.29 15.01
CA PHE A 131 24.43 2.13 14.46
C PHE A 131 24.39 2.63 13.02
N VAL A 132 23.91 1.79 12.12
CA VAL A 132 23.86 2.09 10.69
C VAL A 132 22.44 1.89 10.18
N ASP A 133 21.95 2.92 9.48
CA ASP A 133 20.71 2.85 8.72
C ASP A 133 21.07 2.52 7.28
N MET A 134 20.80 1.28 6.87
CA MET A 134 21.07 0.81 5.51
C MET A 134 20.11 1.40 4.46
N TYR A 135 19.10 2.13 4.90
CA TYR A 135 18.03 2.66 4.09
C TYR A 135 18.02 4.19 4.03
N GLY A 136 18.78 4.85 4.90
CA GLY A 136 18.76 6.31 5.07
C GLY A 136 19.41 7.12 3.95
N CYS A 137 19.76 6.51 2.82
CA CYS A 137 20.25 7.24 1.65
C CYS A 137 19.14 7.45 0.60
N PRO A 138 19.15 8.58 -0.15
CA PRO A 138 18.05 8.90 -1.08
C PRO A 138 17.76 7.82 -2.13
N ALA A 139 18.77 7.06 -2.56
CA ALA A 139 18.57 5.97 -3.51
C ALA A 139 17.87 4.76 -2.87
N ALA A 140 18.20 4.44 -1.62
CA ALA A 140 17.58 3.35 -0.87
C ALA A 140 16.14 3.72 -0.47
N GLU A 141 15.89 4.96 -0.05
CA GLU A 141 14.54 5.47 0.22
C GLU A 141 13.65 5.39 -1.01
N ARG A 142 14.12 5.85 -2.18
CA ARG A 142 13.36 5.70 -3.44
C ARG A 142 13.04 4.24 -3.76
N LYS A 143 13.96 3.32 -3.48
CA LYS A 143 13.74 1.89 -3.69
C LYS A 143 12.71 1.32 -2.70
N LEU A 144 12.80 1.70 -1.43
CA LEU A 144 11.80 1.33 -0.42
C LEU A 144 10.42 1.86 -0.80
N GLU A 145 10.32 3.09 -1.28
CA GLU A 145 9.07 3.66 -1.76
C GLU A 145 8.51 2.86 -2.94
N ALA A 146 9.35 2.53 -3.92
CA ALA A 146 8.95 1.69 -5.06
C ALA A 146 8.51 0.28 -4.65
N MET A 147 9.17 -0.31 -3.64
CA MET A 147 8.77 -1.61 -3.08
C MET A 147 7.45 -1.51 -2.31
N ARG A 148 7.29 -0.46 -1.51
CA ARG A 148 6.04 -0.17 -0.77
C ARG A 148 4.87 0.00 -1.72
N ASP A 149 5.09 0.67 -2.85
CA ASP A 149 4.12 0.78 -3.93
C ASP A 149 3.81 -0.56 -4.62
N THR A 150 4.79 -1.47 -4.66
CA THR A 150 4.61 -2.81 -5.24
C THR A 150 3.82 -3.72 -4.29
N GLU A 151 4.12 -3.67 -2.99
CA GLU A 151 3.49 -4.52 -1.96
C GLU A 151 2.12 -3.98 -1.52
N ASN A 152 1.94 -2.66 -1.53
CA ASN A 152 0.67 -2.00 -1.27
C ASN A 152 0.42 -0.92 -2.35
N PRO A 153 -0.24 -1.28 -3.47
CA PRO A 153 -0.50 -0.36 -4.56
C PRO A 153 -1.45 0.79 -4.19
N PHE A 154 -2.00 0.79 -2.97
CA PHE A 154 -2.94 1.79 -2.49
C PHE A 154 -2.26 2.88 -1.65
N GLY A 155 -1.07 2.63 -1.10
CA GLY A 155 -0.42 3.53 -0.14
C GLY A 155 -1.03 3.44 1.28
N PRO A 156 -0.61 4.30 2.22
CA PRO A 156 -1.16 4.30 3.57
C PRO A 156 -2.64 4.72 3.58
N PRO A 157 -3.51 4.05 4.35
CA PRO A 157 -4.89 4.48 4.52
C PRO A 157 -4.95 5.82 5.28
N GLY A 158 -5.90 6.69 4.93
CA GLY A 158 -6.16 7.94 5.67
C GLY A 158 -5.42 9.18 5.19
N GLU A 159 -4.48 9.05 4.25
CA GLU A 159 -3.78 10.19 3.66
C GLU A 159 -4.37 10.56 2.29
N SER A 160 -4.39 11.86 1.99
CA SER A 160 -4.79 12.33 0.66
C SER A 160 -3.69 12.04 -0.36
N LEU A 161 -4.08 11.48 -1.51
CA LEU A 161 -3.16 11.10 -2.58
C LEU A 161 -3.26 12.04 -3.78
N PRO A 162 -2.15 12.27 -4.50
CA PRO A 162 -2.18 13.07 -5.72
C PRO A 162 -3.05 12.40 -6.78
N ARG A 163 -3.75 13.22 -7.58
CA ARG A 163 -4.72 12.75 -8.59
C ARG A 163 -4.24 11.62 -9.51
N PRO A 164 -3.00 11.64 -10.06
CA PRO A 164 -2.49 10.52 -10.87
C PRO A 164 -2.44 9.20 -10.11
N ARG A 165 -2.13 9.23 -8.80
CA ARG A 165 -2.11 8.04 -7.95
C ARG A 165 -3.51 7.48 -7.73
N LEU A 166 -4.49 8.36 -7.46
CA LEU A 166 -5.90 7.94 -7.35
C LEU A 166 -6.37 7.23 -8.63
N LEU A 167 -6.08 7.78 -9.81
CA LEU A 167 -6.44 7.16 -11.10
C LEU A 167 -5.76 5.79 -11.31
N ALA A 168 -4.52 5.61 -10.85
CA ALA A 168 -3.86 4.31 -10.86
C ALA A 168 -4.57 3.31 -9.94
N ILE A 169 -4.99 3.73 -8.74
CA ILE A 169 -5.77 2.92 -7.81
C ILE A 169 -7.12 2.50 -8.42
N ALA A 170 -7.85 3.42 -9.05
CA ALA A 170 -9.09 3.10 -9.76
C ALA A 170 -8.89 2.06 -10.86
N THR A 171 -7.74 2.11 -11.55
CA THR A 171 -7.37 1.11 -12.55
C THR A 171 -7.14 -0.26 -11.91
N VAL A 172 -6.48 -0.31 -10.75
CA VAL A 172 -6.28 -1.56 -9.98
C VAL A 172 -7.62 -2.13 -9.52
N PHE A 173 -8.51 -1.31 -8.95
CA PHE A 173 -9.85 -1.75 -8.52
C PHE A 173 -10.68 -2.34 -9.65
N LYS A 174 -10.62 -1.74 -10.85
CA LYS A 174 -11.29 -2.27 -12.03
C LYS A 174 -10.70 -3.61 -12.49
N LYS A 175 -9.38 -3.73 -12.58
CA LYS A 175 -8.71 -4.99 -12.90
C LYS A 175 -9.05 -6.09 -11.89
N MET A 176 -9.09 -5.75 -10.60
CA MET A 176 -9.49 -6.71 -9.56
C MET A 176 -10.93 -7.20 -9.76
N SER A 177 -11.84 -6.31 -10.19
CA SER A 177 -13.24 -6.63 -10.44
C SER A 177 -13.47 -7.41 -11.74
N GLU A 178 -12.59 -7.24 -12.72
CA GLU A 178 -12.58 -8.00 -13.98
C GLU A 178 -11.99 -9.40 -13.80
N ALA A 179 -11.08 -9.59 -12.84
CA ALA A 179 -10.48 -10.87 -12.52
C ALA A 179 -10.59 -11.20 -11.02
N PRO A 180 -11.80 -11.40 -10.47
CA PRO A 180 -12.01 -11.54 -9.03
C PRO A 180 -11.40 -12.82 -8.44
N LEU A 181 -11.15 -13.83 -9.26
CA LEU A 181 -10.52 -15.09 -8.86
C LEU A 181 -8.99 -15.10 -8.99
N SER A 182 -8.39 -14.02 -9.50
CA SER A 182 -6.92 -13.93 -9.61
C SER A 182 -6.24 -13.95 -8.24
N GLU A 183 -4.99 -14.40 -8.19
CA GLU A 183 -4.17 -14.36 -6.96
C GLU A 183 -4.07 -12.95 -6.40
N ALA A 184 -3.71 -11.97 -7.25
CA ALA A 184 -3.62 -10.56 -6.87
C ALA A 184 -4.95 -10.02 -6.28
N SER A 185 -6.10 -10.33 -6.90
CA SER A 185 -7.40 -9.95 -6.34
C SER A 185 -7.63 -10.51 -4.96
N ARG A 186 -7.37 -11.81 -4.76
CA ARG A 186 -7.60 -12.50 -3.49
C ARG A 186 -6.68 -12.01 -2.38
N GLU A 187 -5.41 -11.75 -2.70
CA GLU A 187 -4.43 -11.24 -1.74
C GLU A 187 -4.70 -9.80 -1.32
N HIS A 188 -5.14 -8.95 -2.25
CA HIS A 188 -5.25 -7.51 -2.01
C HIS A 188 -6.66 -7.01 -1.71
N ILE A 189 -7.73 -7.81 -1.85
CA ILE A 189 -9.12 -7.34 -1.67
C ILE A 189 -9.35 -6.69 -0.30
N SER A 190 -8.81 -7.26 0.78
CA SER A 190 -8.97 -6.68 2.13
C SER A 190 -8.25 -5.34 2.26
N ASN A 191 -7.04 -5.22 1.71
CA ASN A 191 -6.27 -3.98 1.73
C ASN A 191 -6.93 -2.89 0.87
N ALA A 192 -7.47 -3.28 -0.29
CA ALA A 192 -8.19 -2.39 -1.19
C ALA A 192 -9.45 -1.81 -0.53
N VAL A 193 -10.24 -2.65 0.15
CA VAL A 193 -11.44 -2.19 0.89
C VAL A 193 -11.05 -1.31 2.07
N ALA A 194 -10.05 -1.72 2.87
CA ALA A 194 -9.59 -0.93 4.01
C ALA A 194 -9.09 0.46 3.58
N TRP A 195 -8.32 0.53 2.48
CA TRP A 195 -7.90 1.80 1.91
C TRP A 195 -9.08 2.62 1.42
N ALA A 196 -10.00 2.03 0.67
CA ALA A 196 -11.16 2.74 0.12
C ALA A 196 -12.07 3.31 1.22
N SER A 197 -12.22 2.61 2.35
CA SER A 197 -13.00 3.07 3.50
C SER A 197 -12.30 4.14 4.33
N ALA A 198 -10.97 4.18 4.34
CA ALA A 198 -10.20 5.15 5.11
C ALA A 198 -9.75 6.37 4.30
N SER A 199 -9.80 6.30 2.97
CA SER A 199 -9.32 7.35 2.08
C SER A 199 -10.12 8.64 2.24
N PRO A 200 -9.48 9.79 2.51
CA PRO A 200 -10.15 11.09 2.57
C PRO A 200 -10.56 11.62 1.18
N ASP A 201 -10.04 11.01 0.10
CA ASP A 201 -10.25 11.48 -1.27
C ASP A 201 -11.53 10.94 -1.93
N ILE A 202 -12.23 10.00 -1.26
CA ILE A 202 -13.48 9.40 -1.75
C ILE A 202 -14.48 9.23 -0.61
N GLU A 203 -15.76 9.17 -0.96
CA GLU A 203 -16.85 9.00 0.01
C GLU A 203 -17.70 7.80 -0.39
N VAL A 204 -17.33 6.62 0.11
CA VAL A 204 -18.07 5.38 -0.18
C VAL A 204 -19.32 5.31 0.70
N THR A 205 -20.42 5.85 0.20
CA THR A 205 -21.74 5.73 0.83
C THR A 205 -22.57 4.65 0.14
N LEU A 206 -22.98 3.64 0.91
CA LEU A 206 -23.83 2.55 0.43
C LEU A 206 -25.20 2.62 1.11
N CYS A 207 -26.28 2.48 0.33
CA CYS A 207 -27.63 2.44 0.89
C CYS A 207 -27.81 1.23 1.81
N PRO A 208 -28.61 1.36 2.89
CA PRO A 208 -28.83 0.27 3.85
C PRO A 208 -29.27 -1.05 3.22
N TRP A 209 -29.97 -1.00 2.08
CA TRP A 209 -30.36 -2.17 1.32
C TRP A 209 -29.19 -3.09 0.94
N PHE A 210 -27.96 -2.56 0.76
CA PHE A 210 -26.79 -3.40 0.54
C PHE A 210 -26.53 -4.36 1.70
N ARG A 211 -26.87 -3.98 2.95
CA ARG A 211 -26.80 -4.89 4.11
C ARG A 211 -27.80 -6.03 3.98
N ASP A 212 -29.04 -5.71 3.62
CA ASP A 212 -30.10 -6.72 3.47
C ASP A 212 -29.82 -7.64 2.27
N TYR A 213 -29.11 -7.15 1.27
CA TYR A 213 -28.53 -7.92 0.16
C TYR A 213 -27.41 -8.88 0.63
N ILE A 214 -26.59 -8.47 1.60
CA ILE A 214 -25.46 -9.27 2.08
C ILE A 214 -25.92 -10.39 3.02
N ASP A 215 -26.70 -10.02 4.02
CA ASP A 215 -27.06 -10.93 5.11
C ASP A 215 -28.35 -11.70 4.80
N GLY A 216 -29.07 -11.28 3.76
CA GLY A 216 -30.45 -11.68 3.54
C GLY A 216 -31.36 -11.10 4.63
N PRO A 217 -32.68 -11.36 4.57
CA PRO A 217 -33.61 -10.94 5.62
C PRO A 217 -33.35 -11.65 6.97
N ASN A 218 -32.49 -12.67 7.01
CA ASN A 218 -32.14 -13.41 8.21
C ASN A 218 -30.68 -13.11 8.58
N PRO A 219 -30.39 -12.37 9.66
CA PRO A 219 -29.01 -12.04 10.06
C PRO A 219 -28.14 -13.27 10.40
N LYS A 220 -28.72 -14.47 10.49
CA LYS A 220 -27.97 -15.74 10.64
C LYS A 220 -27.48 -16.32 9.31
N SER A 221 -27.84 -15.75 8.16
CA SER A 221 -27.43 -16.24 6.83
C SER A 221 -26.26 -15.46 6.23
N HIS A 222 -25.25 -15.13 7.05
CA HIS A 222 -23.98 -14.59 6.54
C HIS A 222 -23.41 -15.52 5.46
N SER A 223 -23.51 -15.09 4.21
CA SER A 223 -22.97 -15.79 3.07
C SER A 223 -21.55 -15.25 2.81
N PRO A 224 -20.50 -16.09 2.79
CA PRO A 224 -19.15 -15.63 2.44
C PRO A 224 -19.11 -14.92 1.07
N VAL A 225 -19.98 -15.33 0.16
CA VAL A 225 -20.17 -14.70 -1.15
C VAL A 225 -20.59 -13.25 -1.00
N ALA A 226 -21.54 -12.98 -0.11
CA ALA A 226 -22.07 -11.65 0.08
C ALA A 226 -21.01 -10.66 0.59
N THR A 227 -20.12 -11.10 1.48
CA THR A 227 -18.97 -10.30 1.92
C THR A 227 -18.04 -9.96 0.74
N ILE A 228 -17.75 -10.93 -0.12
CA ILE A 228 -16.94 -10.69 -1.33
C ILE A 228 -17.64 -9.70 -2.26
N LEU A 229 -18.93 -9.85 -2.48
CA LEU A 229 -19.70 -8.97 -3.37
C LEU A 229 -19.79 -7.55 -2.82
N LEU A 230 -19.95 -7.37 -1.50
CA LEU A 230 -19.86 -6.06 -0.86
C LEU A 230 -18.48 -5.42 -1.09
N ALA A 231 -17.41 -6.18 -0.89
CA ALA A 231 -16.05 -5.68 -1.14
C ALA A 231 -15.94 -5.14 -2.57
N TYR A 232 -16.42 -5.88 -3.57
CA TYR A 232 -16.42 -5.43 -4.96
C TYR A 232 -17.42 -4.31 -5.28
N THR A 233 -18.53 -4.19 -4.56
CA THR A 233 -19.38 -3.00 -4.60
C THR A 233 -18.60 -1.76 -4.16
N ILE A 234 -17.89 -1.84 -3.03
CA ILE A 234 -17.05 -0.76 -2.50
C ILE A 234 -15.99 -0.35 -3.53
N LEU A 235 -15.26 -1.33 -4.09
CA LEU A 235 -14.23 -1.06 -5.09
C LEU A 235 -14.81 -0.44 -6.38
N GLY A 236 -15.97 -0.89 -6.83
CA GLY A 236 -16.66 -0.33 -8.00
C GLY A 236 -17.11 1.13 -7.78
N VAL A 237 -17.70 1.42 -6.61
CA VAL A 237 -18.06 2.79 -6.17
C VAL A 237 -16.83 3.68 -6.11
N ALA A 238 -15.79 3.23 -5.40
CA ALA A 238 -14.56 3.97 -5.22
C ALA A 238 -13.88 4.28 -6.56
N ALA A 239 -13.73 3.28 -7.44
CA ALA A 239 -13.15 3.50 -8.77
C ALA A 239 -13.97 4.52 -9.58
N HIS A 240 -15.30 4.45 -9.54
CA HIS A 240 -16.14 5.39 -10.27
C HIS A 240 -16.04 6.82 -9.74
N GLN A 241 -16.05 7.02 -8.42
CA GLN A 241 -15.90 8.34 -7.80
C GLN A 241 -14.52 8.93 -8.06
N ILE A 242 -13.47 8.12 -7.99
CA ILE A 242 -12.14 8.55 -8.39
C ILE A 242 -12.23 9.07 -9.81
N GLU A 243 -12.76 8.33 -10.78
CA GLU A 243 -12.81 8.79 -12.16
C GLU A 243 -13.75 9.99 -12.38
N ASN A 244 -14.79 10.10 -11.55
CA ASN A 244 -15.87 11.07 -11.67
C ASN A 244 -16.17 11.72 -10.30
N PRO A 245 -15.35 12.67 -9.82
CA PRO A 245 -15.47 13.22 -8.46
C PRO A 245 -16.77 13.98 -8.17
N ARG A 246 -17.58 14.25 -9.20
CA ARG A 246 -18.88 14.93 -9.13
C ARG A 246 -20.03 14.03 -9.57
N ALA A 247 -19.80 12.71 -9.62
CA ALA A 247 -20.85 11.76 -9.98
C ALA A 247 -22.00 11.84 -8.98
N ASP A 248 -23.21 11.66 -9.49
CA ASP A 248 -24.40 11.52 -8.66
C ASP A 248 -24.25 10.30 -7.71
N PRO A 249 -24.59 10.43 -6.41
CA PRO A 249 -24.45 9.33 -5.45
C PRO A 249 -25.23 8.07 -5.84
N ILE A 250 -26.43 8.21 -6.43
CA ILE A 250 -27.23 7.06 -6.87
C ILE A 250 -26.57 6.40 -8.08
N ALA A 251 -26.16 7.18 -9.08
CA ALA A 251 -25.44 6.66 -10.25
C ALA A 251 -24.17 5.89 -9.82
N THR A 252 -23.44 6.40 -8.84
CA THR A 252 -22.24 5.77 -8.28
C THR A 252 -22.56 4.41 -7.66
N GLN A 253 -23.64 4.33 -6.86
CA GLN A 253 -24.05 3.07 -6.24
C GLN A 253 -24.56 2.05 -7.26
N VAL A 254 -25.22 2.48 -8.34
CA VAL A 254 -25.57 1.61 -9.47
C VAL A 254 -24.33 1.02 -10.12
N VAL A 255 -23.23 1.78 -10.24
CA VAL A 255 -21.94 1.26 -10.72
C VAL A 255 -21.36 0.21 -9.76
N GLY A 256 -21.43 0.46 -8.45
CA GLY A 256 -21.06 -0.53 -7.43
C GLY A 256 -21.87 -1.84 -7.53
N LEU A 257 -23.19 -1.73 -7.66
CA LEU A 257 -24.08 -2.89 -7.79
C LEU A 257 -23.80 -3.67 -9.09
N ARG A 258 -23.60 -2.96 -10.20
CA ARG A 258 -23.22 -3.57 -11.48
C ARG A 258 -21.90 -4.33 -11.37
N THR A 259 -20.94 -3.77 -10.64
CA THR A 259 -19.64 -4.42 -10.37
C THR A 259 -19.84 -5.72 -9.60
N ALA A 260 -20.64 -5.71 -8.53
CA ALA A 260 -20.95 -6.92 -7.78
C ALA A 260 -21.70 -7.98 -8.62
N VAL A 261 -22.68 -7.58 -9.44
CA VAL A 261 -23.39 -8.51 -10.33
C VAL A 261 -22.43 -9.17 -11.33
N ARG A 262 -21.47 -8.41 -11.88
CA ARG A 262 -20.42 -8.98 -12.75
C ARG A 262 -19.56 -9.99 -12.01
N VAL A 263 -19.04 -9.63 -10.83
CA VAL A 263 -18.22 -10.54 -10.01
C VAL A 263 -19.01 -11.78 -9.61
N TYR A 264 -20.29 -11.64 -9.29
CA TYR A 264 -21.16 -12.78 -9.00
C TYR A 264 -21.22 -13.78 -10.16
N ARG A 265 -21.30 -13.33 -11.42
CA ARG A 265 -21.28 -14.21 -12.59
C ARG A 265 -20.00 -15.04 -12.63
N GLU A 266 -18.85 -14.39 -12.52
CA GLU A 266 -17.54 -15.07 -12.54
C GLU A 266 -17.43 -16.14 -11.45
N LEU A 267 -17.78 -15.78 -10.22
CA LEU A 267 -17.70 -16.71 -9.09
C LEU A 267 -18.75 -17.85 -9.17
N ARG A 268 -19.94 -17.55 -9.71
CA ARG A 268 -20.99 -18.55 -9.95
C ARG A 268 -20.56 -19.55 -11.01
N ASP A 269 -19.98 -19.05 -12.11
CA ASP A 269 -19.63 -19.86 -13.28
C ASP A 269 -18.39 -20.74 -13.01
N ASP A 270 -17.50 -20.32 -12.10
CA ASP A 270 -16.44 -21.15 -11.51
C ASP A 270 -16.98 -22.24 -10.56
N GLY A 271 -18.25 -22.17 -10.16
CA GLY A 271 -18.87 -23.12 -9.24
C GLY A 271 -18.44 -22.91 -7.78
N ALA A 272 -17.87 -21.75 -7.44
CA ALA A 272 -17.35 -21.44 -6.11
C ALA A 272 -18.45 -21.40 -5.03
N PHE A 273 -19.72 -21.21 -5.42
CA PHE A 273 -20.83 -21.17 -4.48
C PHE A 273 -22.19 -21.57 -5.07
N ARG A 274 -23.19 -21.71 -4.18
CA ARG A 274 -24.60 -21.92 -4.55
C ARG A 274 -25.22 -20.62 -5.08
N ARG A 275 -26.04 -20.75 -6.11
CA ARG A 275 -26.80 -19.62 -6.67
C ARG A 275 -27.61 -18.92 -5.59
N VAL A 276 -27.57 -17.58 -5.60
CA VAL A 276 -28.30 -16.74 -4.64
C VAL A 276 -29.48 -16.10 -5.39
N PRO A 277 -30.75 -16.38 -5.02
CA PRO A 277 -31.91 -15.98 -5.81
C PRO A 277 -31.99 -14.48 -6.14
N ILE A 278 -31.67 -13.59 -5.20
CA ILE A 278 -31.67 -12.14 -5.46
C ILE A 278 -30.58 -11.75 -6.47
N LEU A 279 -29.42 -12.41 -6.46
CA LEU A 279 -28.34 -12.15 -7.41
C LEU A 279 -28.68 -12.65 -8.81
N GLU A 280 -29.36 -13.80 -8.91
CA GLU A 280 -29.91 -14.29 -10.18
C GLU A 280 -30.97 -13.34 -10.76
N GLN A 281 -31.76 -12.68 -9.90
CA GLN A 281 -32.71 -11.66 -10.33
C GLN A 281 -31.99 -10.40 -10.83
N LEU A 282 -31.01 -9.90 -10.07
CA LEU A 282 -30.24 -8.71 -10.43
C LEU A 282 -29.42 -8.92 -11.70
N ASP A 283 -28.88 -10.13 -11.90
CA ASP A 283 -28.20 -10.53 -13.12
C ASP A 283 -29.10 -10.36 -14.35
N LYS A 284 -30.35 -10.85 -14.27
CA LYS A 284 -31.35 -10.69 -15.34
C LYS A 284 -31.73 -9.22 -15.57
N VAL A 285 -31.95 -8.47 -14.49
CA VAL A 285 -32.29 -7.03 -14.57
C VAL A 285 -31.16 -6.24 -15.24
N GLU A 286 -29.90 -6.54 -14.91
CA GLU A 286 -28.74 -5.92 -15.55
C GLU A 286 -28.59 -6.36 -17.01
N ALA A 287 -28.83 -7.63 -17.35
CA ALA A 287 -28.83 -8.10 -18.73
C ALA A 287 -29.88 -7.39 -19.60
N ASP A 288 -31.01 -6.99 -19.01
CA ASP A 288 -32.06 -6.19 -19.65
C ASP A 288 -31.74 -4.68 -19.71
N GLY A 289 -30.60 -4.24 -19.13
CA GLY A 289 -30.22 -2.82 -19.05
C GLY A 289 -31.06 -1.99 -18.06
N LYS A 290 -31.79 -2.65 -17.14
CA LYS A 290 -32.77 -2.02 -16.24
C LYS A 290 -32.27 -1.86 -14.79
N LEU A 291 -30.99 -2.08 -14.53
CA LEU A 291 -30.45 -2.07 -13.17
C LEU A 291 -30.57 -0.71 -12.48
N ALA A 292 -30.38 0.39 -13.21
CA ALA A 292 -30.53 1.73 -12.66
C ALA A 292 -31.97 1.99 -12.20
N ASP A 293 -32.96 1.74 -13.07
CA ASP A 293 -34.38 1.90 -12.76
C ASP A 293 -34.81 0.99 -11.61
N TRP A 294 -34.34 -0.26 -11.64
CA TRP A 294 -34.59 -1.21 -10.56
C TRP A 294 -34.01 -0.69 -9.24
N PHE A 295 -32.77 -0.19 -9.23
CA PHE A 295 -32.14 0.33 -8.03
C PHE A 295 -32.92 1.53 -7.49
N THR A 296 -33.23 2.53 -8.31
CA THR A 296 -34.00 3.71 -7.88
C THR A 296 -35.37 3.35 -7.30
N LYS A 297 -36.03 2.31 -7.85
CA LYS A 297 -37.35 1.88 -7.38
C LYS A 297 -37.31 1.08 -6.07
N ASN A 298 -36.23 0.32 -5.83
CA ASN A 298 -36.18 -0.68 -4.75
C ASN A 298 -35.19 -0.32 -3.63
N ALA A 299 -34.15 0.45 -3.92
CA ALA A 299 -33.18 0.88 -2.94
C ALA A 299 -33.74 2.08 -2.16
N SER A 300 -34.12 1.84 -0.90
CA SER A 300 -34.36 2.93 0.04
C SER A 300 -33.02 3.46 0.53
N CYS A 301 -32.49 4.41 -0.21
CA CYS A 301 -31.41 5.27 0.22
C CYS A 301 -32.05 6.35 1.08
N GLY A 302 -32.22 6.08 2.38
CA GLY A 302 -32.76 7.06 3.32
C GLY A 302 -32.00 8.40 3.25
N PRO A 303 -32.57 9.49 3.82
CA PRO A 303 -31.82 10.72 4.03
C PRO A 303 -30.59 10.50 4.91
#